data_AF-A0A7S4U7Y0-F1
#
_entry.id   AF-A0A7S4U7Y0-F1
#
_cell.length_a   1.000
_cell.length_b   1.000
_cell.length_c   1.000
_cell.angle_alpha   90.00
_cell.angle_beta   90.00
_cell.angle_gamma   90.00
#
_symmetry.space_group_name_H-M   'P 1'
#
loop_
_entity.id
_entity.type
_entity.pdbx_description
1 polymer ?
#
loop_
_entity_poly.entity_id
_entity_poly.type
_entity_poly.pdbx_seq_one_letter_code
_entity_poly.pdbx_strand_id
1 'polypeptide(L)'
;MPSQPQDLRIRLRRLHEAFKKVLDKTFEEIPFETFLEEFGEECSTKHRDYLFELYNQLISMTRSNTEEEFGVIVFQADLEDKLARLQSMIASQPEAGGGVTVSELSPEDLARKSRMDVKNAEKKRLVEMLAALDQDNDQLRPKFQSMFQEVTEAQAALRMRKESMATMLTACAGVGKE
;
A
#
# COMPACT_ATOMS: atom_id res chain seq x y z
N MET A 1 2.19 -19.88 8.51
CA MET A 1 1.25 -20.09 7.39
C MET A 1 0.42 -18.81 7.26
N PRO A 2 0.42 -18.11 6.12
CA PRO A 2 -0.46 -16.96 5.96
C PRO A 2 -1.90 -17.49 5.81
N SER A 3 -2.73 -17.14 6.79
CA SER A 3 -4.16 -17.42 6.81
C SER A 3 -4.82 -16.81 5.56
N GLN A 4 -5.73 -17.59 4.96
CA GLN A 4 -6.51 -17.25 3.77
C GLN A 4 -7.05 -15.82 3.76
N PRO A 5 -7.26 -15.20 2.59
CA PRO A 5 -7.87 -13.88 2.49
C PRO A 5 -9.24 -13.96 3.16
N GLN A 6 -9.36 -13.38 4.36
CA GLN A 6 -10.63 -13.24 5.03
C GLN A 6 -11.57 -12.53 4.07
N ASP A 7 -12.68 -13.19 3.76
CA ASP A 7 -13.72 -12.71 2.87
C ASP A 7 -13.95 -11.20 3.08
N LEU A 8 -13.47 -10.40 2.11
CA LEU A 8 -13.42 -8.94 2.20
C LEU A 8 -14.83 -8.35 2.38
N ARG A 9 -15.87 -9.15 2.13
CA ARG A 9 -17.28 -8.79 2.25
C ARG A 9 -17.89 -9.13 3.61
N ILE A 10 -17.14 -9.71 4.57
CA ILE A 10 -17.68 -10.06 5.90
C ILE A 10 -18.37 -8.87 6.56
N ARG A 11 -17.78 -7.67 6.50
CA ARG A 11 -18.33 -6.46 7.12
C ARG A 11 -19.61 -5.99 6.42
N LEU A 12 -19.62 -5.98 5.09
CA LEU A 12 -20.80 -5.59 4.32
C LEU A 12 -21.96 -6.58 4.52
N ARG A 13 -21.67 -7.87 4.60
CA ARG A 13 -22.66 -8.91 4.93
C ARG A 13 -23.24 -8.68 6.32
N ARG A 14 -22.40 -8.47 7.34
CA ARG A 14 -22.86 -8.19 8.72
C ARG A 14 -23.71 -6.92 8.80
N LEU A 15 -23.39 -5.91 8.00
CA LEU A 15 -24.20 -4.69 7.90
C LEU A 15 -25.58 -5.00 7.31
N HIS A 16 -25.65 -5.77 6.22
CA HIS A 16 -26.91 -6.23 5.64
C HIS A 16 -27.73 -7.07 6.62
N GLU A 17 -27.10 -8.00 7.35
CA GLU A 17 -27.77 -8.83 8.36
C GLU A 17 -28.33 -7.98 9.51
N ALA A 18 -27.57 -6.99 9.99
CA ALA A 18 -28.03 -6.07 11.01
C ALA A 18 -29.21 -5.21 10.51
N PHE A 19 -29.13 -4.70 9.29
CA PHE A 19 -30.19 -3.93 8.66
C PHE A 19 -31.48 -4.75 8.51
N LYS A 20 -31.40 -5.97 7.96
CA LYS A 20 -32.54 -6.88 7.84
C LYS A 20 -33.18 -7.17 9.19
N LYS A 21 -32.37 -7.44 10.21
CA LYS A 21 -32.87 -7.68 11.58
C LYS A 21 -33.60 -6.47 12.16
N VAL A 22 -33.15 -5.25 11.84
CA VAL A 22 -33.85 -4.02 12.26
C VAL A 22 -35.17 -3.89 11.52
N LEU A 23 -35.17 -4.07 10.19
CA LEU A 23 -36.41 -4.06 9.40
C LEU A 23 -37.43 -5.07 9.91
N ASP A 24 -37.01 -6.30 10.16
CA ASP A 24 -37.89 -7.36 10.66
C ASP A 24 -38.55 -6.94 11.98
N LYS A 25 -37.76 -6.42 12.93
CA LYS A 25 -38.29 -5.90 14.20
C LYS A 25 -39.25 -4.73 14.01
N THR A 26 -38.93 -3.80 13.11
CA THR A 26 -39.80 -2.64 12.85
C THR A 26 -41.16 -3.07 12.29
N PHE A 27 -41.20 -4.10 11.42
CA PHE A 27 -42.47 -4.61 10.91
C PHE A 27 -43.20 -5.53 11.89
N GLU A 28 -42.50 -6.19 12.82
CA GLU A 28 -43.12 -6.92 13.94
C GLU A 28 -43.89 -5.97 14.89
N GLU A 29 -43.46 -4.71 15.02
CA GLU A 29 -44.12 -3.69 15.86
C GLU A 29 -45.43 -3.16 15.27
N ILE A 30 -45.73 -3.46 14.00
CA ILE A 30 -46.94 -3.01 13.32
C ILE A 30 -47.78 -4.24 12.95
N PRO A 31 -48.35 -4.97 13.93
CA PRO A 31 -49.23 -6.09 13.63
C PRO A 31 -50.52 -5.60 12.95
N PHE A 32 -51.20 -6.51 12.26
CA PHE A 32 -52.42 -6.20 11.52
C PHE A 32 -53.52 -5.60 12.43
N GLU A 33 -53.59 -6.05 13.68
CA GLU A 33 -54.52 -5.58 14.68
C GLU A 33 -54.32 -4.08 14.97
N THR A 34 -53.07 -3.63 15.14
CA THR A 34 -52.74 -2.22 15.33
C THR A 34 -53.05 -1.40 14.08
N PHE A 35 -52.84 -1.97 12.89
CA PHE A 35 -53.25 -1.32 11.63
C PHE A 35 -54.78 -1.14 11.55
N LEU A 36 -55.57 -2.10 12.03
CA LEU A 36 -57.03 -2.01 12.03
C LEU A 36 -57.59 -0.98 13.01
N GLU A 37 -56.88 -0.68 14.10
CA GLU A 37 -57.30 0.33 15.09
C GLU A 37 -57.43 1.72 14.46
N GLU A 38 -56.64 2.02 13.41
CA GLU A 38 -56.65 3.30 12.69
C GLU A 38 -57.90 3.54 11.82
N PHE A 39 -58.66 2.50 11.48
CA PHE A 39 -59.82 2.61 10.58
C PHE A 39 -61.18 2.64 11.31
N GLY A 40 -61.19 2.47 12.64
CA GLY A 40 -62.41 2.44 13.44
C GLY A 40 -63.24 1.15 13.27
N GLU A 41 -64.08 0.84 14.27
CA GLU A 41 -64.75 -0.46 14.40
C GLU A 41 -65.65 -0.83 13.21
N GLU A 42 -66.41 0.13 12.68
CA GLU A 42 -67.34 -0.10 11.57
C GLU A 42 -66.62 -0.48 10.27
N CYS A 43 -65.54 0.24 9.92
CA CYS A 43 -64.77 -0.01 8.71
C CYS A 43 -63.97 -1.32 8.84
N SER A 44 -63.31 -1.51 9.98
CA SER A 44 -62.47 -2.68 10.26
C SER A 44 -63.25 -3.99 10.27
N THR A 45 -64.53 -3.95 10.66
CA THR A 45 -65.40 -5.15 10.64
C THR A 45 -65.95 -5.42 9.23
N LYS A 46 -66.40 -4.37 8.53
CA LYS A 46 -67.04 -4.50 7.22
C LYS A 46 -66.08 -4.82 6.08
N HIS A 47 -64.84 -4.35 6.19
CA HIS A 47 -63.83 -4.42 5.12
C HIS A 47 -62.55 -5.15 5.55
N ARG A 48 -62.63 -6.02 6.58
CA ARG A 48 -61.46 -6.71 7.17
C ARG A 48 -60.55 -7.38 6.14
N ASP A 49 -61.11 -8.15 5.22
CA ASP A 49 -60.33 -8.90 4.22
C ASP A 49 -59.58 -7.97 3.26
N TYR A 50 -60.25 -6.91 2.80
CA TYR A 50 -59.64 -5.89 1.96
C TYR A 50 -58.52 -5.14 2.70
N LEU A 51 -58.74 -4.80 3.97
CA LEU A 51 -57.74 -4.16 4.81
C LEU A 51 -56.55 -5.08 5.08
N PHE A 52 -56.76 -6.40 5.19
CA PHE A 52 -55.69 -7.38 5.33
C PHE A 52 -54.84 -7.49 4.07
N GLU A 53 -55.46 -7.51 2.89
CA GLU A 53 -54.74 -7.47 1.61
C GLU A 53 -53.94 -6.17 1.47
N LEU A 54 -54.54 -5.03 1.81
CA LEU A 54 -53.89 -3.72 1.77
C LEU A 54 -52.70 -3.66 2.75
N TYR A 55 -52.87 -4.18 3.96
CA TYR A 55 -51.80 -4.28 4.97
C TYR A 55 -50.61 -5.11 4.44
N ASN A 56 -50.86 -6.30 3.90
CA ASN A 56 -49.81 -7.15 3.38
C ASN A 56 -49.08 -6.50 2.20
N GLN A 57 -49.82 -5.84 1.29
CA GLN A 57 -49.22 -5.08 0.19
C GLN A 57 -48.37 -3.92 0.69
N LEU A 58 -48.87 -3.15 1.67
CA LEU A 58 -48.15 -2.01 2.25
C LEU A 58 -46.84 -2.46 2.90
N ILE A 59 -46.87 -3.51 3.73
CA ILE A 59 -45.69 -4.06 4.40
C ILE A 59 -44.68 -4.58 3.36
N SER A 60 -45.15 -5.35 2.37
CA SER A 60 -44.29 -5.90 1.32
C SER A 60 -43.64 -4.81 0.48
N MET A 61 -44.40 -3.81 0.04
CA MET A 61 -43.88 -2.69 -0.76
C MET A 61 -42.90 -1.83 0.05
N THR A 62 -43.26 -1.48 1.29
CA THR A 62 -42.41 -0.66 2.14
C THR A 62 -41.09 -1.37 2.42
N ARG A 63 -41.12 -2.66 2.71
CA ARG A 63 -39.92 -3.49 2.86
C ARG A 63 -39.07 -3.48 1.61
N SER A 64 -39.65 -3.82 0.45
CA SER A 64 -38.92 -3.87 -0.82
C SER A 64 -38.26 -2.52 -1.16
N ASN A 65 -39.01 -1.42 -1.05
CA ASN A 65 -38.50 -0.09 -1.34
C ASN A 65 -37.39 0.32 -0.37
N THR A 66 -37.50 -0.05 0.91
CA THR A 66 -36.48 0.28 1.91
C THR A 66 -35.20 -0.54 1.70
N GLU A 67 -35.32 -1.81 1.32
CA GLU A 67 -34.17 -2.65 0.96
C GLU A 67 -33.48 -2.15 -0.33
N GLU A 68 -34.25 -1.72 -1.33
CA GLU A 68 -33.73 -1.12 -2.56
C GLU A 68 -32.97 0.18 -2.27
N GLU A 69 -33.58 1.10 -1.50
CA GLU A 69 -32.94 2.37 -1.12
C GLU A 69 -31.68 2.14 -0.29
N PHE A 70 -31.67 1.13 0.59
CA PHE A 70 -30.46 0.71 1.29
C PHE A 70 -29.36 0.28 0.32
N GLY A 71 -29.70 -0.49 -0.72
CA GLY A 71 -28.77 -0.85 -1.78
C GLY A 71 -28.22 0.36 -2.53
N VAL A 72 -29.06 1.34 -2.85
CA VAL A 72 -28.66 2.61 -3.47
C VAL A 72 -27.69 3.37 -2.58
N ILE A 73 -27.97 3.49 -1.28
CA ILE A 73 -27.08 4.17 -0.31
C ILE A 73 -25.73 3.45 -0.22
N VAL A 74 -25.73 2.12 -0.12
CA VAL A 74 -24.50 1.31 -0.08
C VAL A 74 -23.64 1.56 -1.33
N PHE A 75 -24.27 1.62 -2.51
CA PHE A 75 -23.60 1.87 -3.77
C PHE A 75 -23.08 3.31 -3.89
N GLN A 76 -23.94 4.32 -3.66
CA GLN A 76 -23.56 5.74 -3.78
C GLN A 76 -22.49 6.15 -2.77
N ALA A 77 -22.53 5.59 -1.56
CA ALA A 77 -21.54 5.86 -0.53
C ALA A 77 -20.22 5.09 -0.75
N ASP A 78 -20.12 4.26 -1.80
CA ASP A 78 -18.96 3.39 -2.07
C ASP A 78 -18.59 2.55 -0.85
N LEU A 79 -19.62 1.99 -0.19
CA LEU A 79 -19.46 1.39 1.14
C LEU A 79 -18.77 0.03 1.07
N GLU A 80 -18.96 -0.71 -0.02
CA GLU A 80 -18.29 -2.00 -0.26
C GLU A 80 -16.77 -1.82 -0.26
N ASP A 81 -16.25 -0.89 -1.08
CA ASP A 81 -14.82 -0.59 -1.18
C ASP A 81 -14.26 -0.06 0.14
N LYS A 82 -14.96 0.86 0.80
CA LYS A 82 -14.52 1.42 2.09
C LYS A 82 -14.42 0.36 3.18
N LEU A 83 -15.41 -0.54 3.28
CA LEU A 83 -15.40 -1.61 4.27
C LEU A 83 -14.35 -2.69 3.95
N ALA A 84 -14.13 -2.99 2.67
CA ALA A 84 -13.08 -3.91 2.23
C ALA A 84 -11.68 -3.35 2.54
N ARG A 85 -11.44 -2.06 2.24
CA ARG A 85 -10.19 -1.36 2.59
C ARG A 85 -9.96 -1.34 4.10
N LEU A 86 -11.00 -1.06 4.89
CA LEU A 86 -10.90 -1.11 6.35
C LEU A 86 -10.51 -2.51 6.85
N GLN A 87 -11.11 -3.56 6.29
CA GLN A 87 -10.75 -4.94 6.65
C GLN A 87 -9.30 -5.25 6.30
N SER A 88 -8.84 -4.83 5.12
CA SER A 88 -7.43 -4.96 4.71
C SER A 88 -6.50 -4.23 5.67
N MET A 89 -6.84 -2.99 6.06
CA MET A 89 -6.03 -2.21 7.00
C MET A 89 -5.90 -2.91 8.35
N ILE A 90 -7.00 -3.46 8.88
CA ILE A 90 -7.00 -4.21 10.14
C ILE A 90 -6.18 -5.49 10.01
N ALA A 91 -6.33 -6.25 8.93
CA ALA A 91 -5.57 -7.48 8.69
C ALA A 91 -4.06 -7.22 8.52
N SER A 92 -3.70 -6.03 8.02
CA SER A 92 -2.30 -5.62 7.82
C SER A 92 -1.62 -5.03 9.07
N GLN A 93 -2.36 -4.78 10.16
CA GLN A 93 -1.76 -4.29 11.39
C GLN A 93 -1.06 -5.43 12.15
N PRO A 94 0.22 -5.27 12.54
CA PRO A 94 0.85 -6.20 13.46
C PRO A 94 0.10 -6.19 14.79
N GLU A 95 -0.03 -7.35 15.46
CA GLU A 95 -0.81 -7.54 16.69
C GLU A 95 -0.38 -6.66 17.90
N ALA A 96 0.63 -5.80 17.74
CA ALA A 96 1.09 -4.87 18.75
C ALA A 96 0.19 -3.61 18.78
N GLY A 97 -0.69 -3.58 19.79
CA GLY A 97 -1.61 -2.48 20.05
C GLY A 97 -0.93 -1.11 20.17
N GLY A 98 -1.62 -0.10 19.63
CA GLY A 98 -1.20 1.29 19.63
C GLY A 98 -1.75 2.04 18.42
N GLY A 99 -3.08 2.15 18.34
CA GLY A 99 -3.71 3.01 17.34
C GLY A 99 -3.51 4.46 17.76
N VAL A 100 -2.60 5.18 17.09
CA VAL A 100 -2.50 6.64 17.27
C VAL A 100 -3.70 7.27 16.58
N THR A 101 -4.61 7.84 17.36
CA THR A 101 -5.76 8.58 16.84
C THR A 101 -5.30 9.86 16.17
N VAL A 102 -5.88 10.17 14.99
CA VAL A 102 -5.51 11.34 14.16
C VAL A 102 -5.60 12.68 14.93
N SER A 103 -6.39 12.75 16.02
CA SER A 103 -6.48 13.92 16.89
C SER A 103 -5.17 14.27 17.64
N GLU A 104 -4.20 13.35 17.70
CA GLU A 104 -2.93 13.54 18.41
C GLU A 104 -1.77 13.90 17.47
N LEU A 105 -1.98 13.84 16.14
CA LEU A 105 -0.95 14.11 15.15
C LEU A 105 -1.20 15.46 14.50
N SER A 106 -0.20 16.34 14.56
CA SER A 106 -0.25 17.56 13.76
C SER A 106 -0.20 17.21 12.26
N PRO A 107 -0.73 18.06 11.36
CA PRO A 107 -0.59 17.86 9.92
C PRO A 107 0.87 17.68 9.46
N GLU A 108 1.82 18.30 10.17
CA GLU A 108 3.25 18.14 9.93
C GLU A 108 3.75 16.73 10.28
N ASP A 109 3.25 16.12 11.36
CA ASP A 109 3.64 14.77 11.76
C ASP A 109 3.11 13.71 10.77
N LEU A 110 1.90 13.90 10.25
CA LEU A 110 1.34 13.10 9.16
C LEU A 110 2.16 13.20 7.86
N ALA A 111 2.54 14.43 7.48
CA ALA A 111 3.38 14.66 6.31
C ALA A 111 4.79 14.08 6.50
N ARG A 112 5.35 14.16 7.71
CA ARG A 112 6.66 13.60 8.05
C ARG A 112 6.62 12.07 7.99
N LYS A 113 5.62 11.44 8.62
CA LYS A 113 5.48 9.99 8.67
C LYS A 113 5.24 9.37 7.29
N SER A 114 4.37 9.99 6.48
CA SER A 114 4.12 9.51 5.09
C SER A 114 5.37 9.60 4.20
N ARG A 115 6.26 10.56 4.43
CA ARG A 115 7.52 10.69 3.69
C ARG A 115 8.65 9.84 4.24
N MET A 116 8.55 9.37 5.49
CA MET A 116 9.63 8.69 6.18
C MET A 116 9.93 7.32 5.58
N ASP A 117 8.91 6.57 5.17
CA ASP A 117 9.10 5.25 4.55
C ASP A 117 9.80 5.35 3.20
N VAL A 118 9.39 6.32 2.37
CA VAL A 118 10.05 6.63 1.09
C VAL A 118 11.50 7.08 1.32
N LYS A 119 11.73 7.96 2.30
CA LYS A 119 13.08 8.43 2.66
C LYS A 119 13.96 7.31 3.21
N ASN A 120 13.41 6.36 3.96
CA ASN A 120 14.13 5.21 4.50
C ASN A 120 14.50 4.22 3.39
N ALA A 121 13.58 3.96 2.46
CA ALA A 121 13.86 3.13 1.28
C ALA A 121 14.96 3.76 0.41
N GLU A 122 14.88 5.07 0.16
CA GLU A 122 15.90 5.79 -0.61
C GLU A 122 17.25 5.81 0.13
N LYS A 123 17.26 6.02 1.45
CA LYS A 123 18.48 5.93 2.26
C LYS A 123 19.13 4.55 2.13
N LYS A 124 18.34 3.47 2.23
CA LYS A 124 18.85 2.10 2.09
C LYS A 124 19.49 1.89 0.71
N ARG A 125 18.81 2.31 -0.36
CA ARG A 125 19.33 2.26 -1.73
C ARG A 125 20.64 3.02 -1.88
N LEU A 126 20.73 4.25 -1.36
CA LEU A 126 21.95 5.06 -1.45
C LEU A 126 23.12 4.44 -0.69
N VAL A 127 22.86 3.82 0.47
CA VAL A 127 23.88 3.10 1.24
C VAL A 127 24.40 1.88 0.47
N GLU A 128 23.51 1.12 -0.17
CA GLU A 128 23.90 -0.02 -1.02
C GLU A 128 24.73 0.44 -2.24
N MET A 129 24.35 1.55 -2.88
CA MET A 129 25.10 2.14 -3.99
C MET A 129 26.49 2.64 -3.56
N LEU A 130 26.59 3.28 -2.40
CA LEU A 130 27.88 3.71 -1.84
C LEU A 130 28.79 2.53 -1.55
N ALA A 131 28.26 1.47 -0.94
CA ALA A 131 29.03 0.25 -0.67
C ALA A 131 29.56 -0.40 -1.96
N ALA A 132 28.75 -0.42 -3.03
CA ALA A 132 29.20 -0.92 -4.34
C ALA A 132 30.30 -0.04 -4.95
N LEU A 133 30.16 1.29 -4.88
CA LEU A 133 31.17 2.24 -5.34
C LEU A 133 32.49 2.13 -4.59
N ASP A 134 32.44 1.94 -3.26
CA ASP A 134 33.63 1.73 -2.44
C ASP A 134 34.32 0.42 -2.81
N GLN A 135 33.55 -0.65 -3.03
CA GLN A 135 34.07 -1.92 -3.49
C GLN A 135 34.75 -1.83 -4.87
N ASP A 136 34.15 -1.07 -5.80
CA ASP A 136 34.72 -0.84 -7.13
C ASP A 136 36.01 -0.02 -7.05
N ASN A 137 36.04 1.02 -6.20
CA ASN A 137 37.23 1.82 -5.95
C ASN A 137 38.37 0.99 -5.35
N ASP A 138 38.06 0.12 -4.38
CA ASP A 138 39.04 -0.77 -3.76
C ASP A 138 39.61 -1.78 -4.76
N GLN A 139 38.84 -2.18 -5.78
CA GLN A 139 39.34 -3.03 -6.87
C GLN A 139 40.16 -2.27 -7.92
N LEU A 140 39.81 -1.01 -8.20
CA LEU A 140 40.48 -0.20 -9.22
C LEU A 140 41.79 0.41 -8.71
N ARG A 141 41.87 0.77 -7.42
CA ARG A 141 43.07 1.36 -6.80
C ARG A 141 44.34 0.51 -7.00
N PRO A 142 44.37 -0.81 -6.75
CA PRO A 142 45.56 -1.62 -6.99
C PRO A 142 45.90 -1.77 -8.48
N LYS A 143 44.89 -1.83 -9.37
CA LYS A 143 45.12 -1.87 -10.82
C LYS A 143 45.80 -0.59 -11.31
N PHE A 144 45.35 0.56 -10.80
CA PHE A 144 45.94 1.86 -11.13
C PHE A 144 47.37 1.96 -10.61
N GLN A 145 47.65 1.48 -9.39
CA GLN A 145 49.01 1.42 -8.84
C GLN A 145 49.93 0.51 -9.67
N SER A 146 49.45 -0.67 -10.07
CA SER A 146 50.20 -1.60 -10.94
C SER A 146 50.55 -0.95 -12.28
N MET A 147 49.55 -0.36 -12.96
CA MET A 147 49.77 0.35 -14.22
C MET A 147 50.77 1.50 -14.07
N PHE A 148 50.67 2.27 -12.99
CA PHE A 148 51.58 3.37 -12.73
C PHE A 148 53.03 2.87 -12.53
N GLN A 149 53.19 1.74 -11.83
CA GLN A 149 54.49 1.11 -11.63
C GLN A 149 55.07 0.58 -12.94
N GLU A 150 54.28 -0.13 -13.75
CA GLU A 150 54.69 -0.62 -15.08
C GLU A 150 55.16 0.52 -15.99
N VAL A 151 54.42 1.64 -16.02
CA VAL A 151 54.80 2.82 -16.81
C VAL A 151 56.12 3.43 -16.30
N THR A 152 56.29 3.50 -14.99
CA THR A 152 57.52 4.05 -14.38
C THR A 152 58.73 3.17 -14.68
N GLU A 153 58.58 1.85 -14.58
CA GLU A 153 59.62 0.87 -14.91
C GLU A 153 59.98 0.91 -16.40
N ALA A 154 58.98 0.99 -17.29
CA ALA A 154 59.19 1.14 -18.73
C ALA A 154 59.94 2.43 -19.08
N GLN A 155 59.59 3.56 -18.44
CA GLN A 155 60.30 4.83 -18.62
C GLN A 155 61.76 4.76 -18.13
N ALA A 156 62.01 4.12 -16.99
CA ALA A 156 63.36 3.91 -16.47
C ALA A 156 64.21 3.03 -17.41
N ALA A 157 63.64 1.93 -17.92
CA ALA A 157 64.32 1.05 -18.88
C ALA A 157 64.65 1.77 -20.19
N LEU A 158 63.72 2.57 -20.72
CA LEU A 158 63.94 3.42 -21.90
C LEU A 158 65.07 4.42 -21.68
N ARG A 159 65.15 5.03 -20.50
CA ARG A 159 66.22 5.97 -20.14
C ARG A 159 67.58 5.27 -20.09
N MET A 160 67.68 4.14 -19.40
CA MET A 160 68.90 3.33 -19.32
C MET A 160 69.37 2.88 -20.72
N ARG A 161 68.45 2.47 -21.59
CA ARG A 161 68.77 2.07 -22.96
C ARG A 161 69.29 3.24 -23.79
N LYS A 162 68.71 4.44 -23.65
CA LYS A 162 69.19 5.66 -24.31
C LYS A 162 70.59 6.03 -23.83
N GLU A 163 70.84 5.99 -22.53
CA GLU A 163 72.14 6.31 -21.92
C GLU A 163 73.21 5.28 -22.37
N SER A 164 72.90 3.98 -22.33
CA SER A 164 73.79 2.92 -22.81
C SER A 164 74.12 3.05 -24.31
N MET A 165 73.12 3.38 -25.14
CA MET A 165 73.32 3.59 -26.58
C MET A 165 74.19 4.83 -26.86
N ALA A 166 74.00 5.92 -26.10
CA ALA A 166 74.84 7.12 -26.19
C ALA A 166 76.30 6.81 -25.84
N THR A 167 76.54 6.01 -24.79
CA THR A 167 77.89 5.58 -24.40
C THR A 167 78.53 4.68 -25.46
N MET A 168 77.80 3.73 -26.04
CA MET A 168 78.31 2.89 -27.12
C MET A 168 78.65 3.68 -28.39
N LEU A 169 77.80 4.65 -28.78
CA LEU A 169 78.09 5.53 -29.91
C LEU A 169 79.34 6.37 -29.69
N THR A 170 79.54 6.86 -28.46
CA THR A 170 80.75 7.61 -28.08
C THR A 170 82.00 6.72 -28.12
N ALA A 171 81.90 5.47 -27.64
CA ALA A 171 82.98 4.50 -27.72
C ALA A 171 83.35 4.13 -29.16
N CYS A 172 82.36 3.92 -30.04
CA CYS A 172 82.60 3.63 -31.46
C CYS A 172 83.21 4.83 -32.21
N ALA A 173 82.84 6.05 -31.85
CA ALA A 173 83.43 7.26 -32.43
C ALA A 173 84.89 7.50 -31.99
N GLY A 174 85.30 6.96 -30.83
CA GLY A 174 86.68 7.04 -30.31
C GLY A 174 87.67 6.09 -30.99
N VAL A 175 87.21 5.00 -31.60
CA VAL A 175 88.07 3.99 -32.27
C VAL A 175 88.40 4.39 -33.73
N GLY A 176 87.76 5.43 -34.28
CA GLY A 176 88.00 5.92 -35.65
C GLY A 176 89.05 7.02 -35.78
N LYS A 177 89.84 7.30 -34.73
CA LYS A 177 90.93 8.29 -34.73
C LYS A 177 92.26 7.65 -34.35
N GLU A 178 92.72 6.71 -35.16
CA GLU A 178 94.14 6.33 -35.27
C GLU A 178 94.52 6.27 -36.75
#